data_AF-A0A4U5ZSZ3-F1
#
_entry.id   AF-A0A4U5ZSZ3-F1
#
_cell.length_a   1.000
_cell.length_b   1.000
_cell.length_c   1.000
_cell.angle_alpha   90.00
_cell.angle_beta   90.00
_cell.angle_gamma   90.00
#
_symmetry.space_group_name_H-M   'P 1'
#
loop_
_entity.id
_entity.type
_entity.pdbx_description
1 polymer ?
#
loop_
_entity_poly.entity_id
_entity_poly.type
_entity_poly.pdbx_seq_one_letter_code
_entity_poly.pdbx_strand_id
1 'polypeptide(L)'
;MKASLTTSAIIHATALTFALVSLGAPEPLDVSYSESLPVDLVPIEEFSQIQQGDKNAPKAERAAPVPTTRPDPVENAENFGDNNVDIKAPPTPTAKPSDNESAAAPAKQETPAPVVDDKPTASTEIAKEDTAPPPQEV
;
A
#
# COMPACT_ATOMS: atom_id res chain seq x y z
N MET A 1 -0.32 30.67 -12.96
CA MET A 1 0.29 29.36 -12.65
C MET A 1 1.42 29.42 -11.60
N LYS A 2 2.25 30.47 -11.55
CA LYS A 2 3.40 30.51 -10.61
C LYS A 2 3.03 30.81 -9.16
N ALA A 3 2.08 31.72 -8.93
CA ALA A 3 1.65 32.13 -7.59
C ALA A 3 1.07 30.97 -6.76
N SER A 4 0.23 30.12 -7.37
CA SER A 4 -0.35 28.95 -6.70
C SER A 4 0.69 27.92 -6.28
N LEU A 5 1.73 27.72 -7.10
CA LEU A 5 2.82 26.81 -6.78
C LEU A 5 3.68 27.35 -5.63
N THR A 6 4.02 28.64 -5.65
CA THR A 6 4.81 29.28 -4.59
C THR A 6 4.07 29.27 -3.25
N THR A 7 2.78 29.61 -3.22
CA THR A 7 1.98 29.57 -1.99
C THR A 7 1.86 28.16 -1.44
N SER A 8 1.63 27.16 -2.30
CA SER A 8 1.58 25.76 -1.88
C SER A 8 2.90 25.28 -1.29
N ALA A 9 4.02 25.60 -1.94
CA ALA A 9 5.36 25.25 -1.45
C ALA A 9 5.65 25.86 -0.07
N ILE A 10 5.26 27.13 0.15
CA ILE A 10 5.42 27.81 1.45
C ILE A 10 4.59 27.10 2.53
N ILE A 11 3.32 26.79 2.25
CA ILE A 11 2.45 26.13 3.22
C ILE A 11 3.00 24.76 3.62
N HIS A 12 3.44 23.95 2.64
CA HIS A 12 3.99 22.62 2.92
C HIS A 12 5.33 22.70 3.66
N ALA A 13 6.22 23.60 3.26
CA ALA A 13 7.49 23.80 3.96
C ALA A 13 7.25 24.20 5.42
N THR A 14 6.32 25.13 5.65
CA THR A 14 5.95 25.55 7.01
C THR A 14 5.37 24.38 7.82
N ALA A 15 4.44 23.61 7.25
CA ALA A 15 3.85 22.45 7.92
C ALA A 15 4.89 21.36 8.25
N LEU A 16 5.79 21.05 7.31
CA LEU A 16 6.85 20.06 7.51
C LEU A 16 7.86 20.49 8.56
N THR A 17 8.28 21.76 8.55
CA THR A 17 9.18 22.29 9.59
C THR A 17 8.53 22.26 10.96
N PHE A 18 7.25 22.64 11.07
CA PHE A 18 6.51 22.54 12.33
C PHE A 18 6.40 21.09 12.81
N ALA A 19 6.11 20.15 11.91
CA ALA A 19 6.05 18.73 12.24
C ALA A 19 7.40 18.20 12.77
N LEU A 20 8.52 18.53 12.10
CA LEU A 20 9.86 18.11 12.53
C LEU A 20 10.25 18.70 13.90
N VAL A 21 9.93 19.98 14.15
CA VAL A 21 10.19 20.60 15.46
C VAL A 21 9.29 20.01 16.55
N SER A 22 8.03 19.71 16.23
CA SER A 22 7.06 19.18 17.20
C SER A 22 7.27 17.72 17.54
N LEU A 23 7.72 16.88 16.59
CA LEU A 23 8.02 15.46 16.85
C LEU A 23 9.37 15.26 17.54
N GLY A 24 10.31 16.20 17.36
CA GLY A 24 11.66 16.08 17.89
C GLY A 24 12.47 14.96 17.23
N ALA A 25 13.66 14.70 17.76
CA ALA A 25 14.46 13.55 17.34
C ALA A 25 13.94 12.28 18.02
N PRO A 26 13.89 11.13 17.31
CA PRO A 26 13.63 9.86 17.95
C PRO A 26 14.70 9.56 18.99
N GLU A 27 14.34 8.76 20.00
CA GLU A 27 15.32 8.22 20.95
C GLU A 27 16.44 7.51 20.17
N PRO A 28 17.72 7.66 20.55
CA PRO A 28 18.79 6.88 19.93
C PRO A 28 18.43 5.40 19.99
N LEU A 29 18.64 4.71 18.87
CA LEU A 29 18.51 3.26 18.83
C LEU A 29 19.51 2.66 19.83
N ASP A 30 19.02 2.29 21.01
CA ASP A 30 19.77 1.48 21.95
C ASP A 30 19.76 0.04 21.45
N VAL A 31 20.70 -0.24 20.55
CA VAL A 31 21.08 -1.62 20.20
C VAL A 31 21.90 -2.17 21.37
N SER A 32 21.24 -2.41 22.50
CA SER A 32 21.71 -3.46 23.37
C SER A 32 21.84 -4.69 22.47
N TYR A 33 23.02 -5.34 22.47
CA TYR A 33 23.25 -6.60 21.79
C TYR A 33 22.33 -7.65 22.42
N SER A 34 21.02 -7.55 22.17
CA SER A 34 20.00 -8.44 22.64
C SER A 34 20.15 -9.68 21.79
N GLU A 35 20.99 -10.57 22.31
CA GLU A 35 21.00 -11.99 21.99
C GLU A 35 21.14 -12.25 20.48
N SER A 36 22.33 -11.96 19.94
CA SER A 36 22.78 -12.72 18.78
C SER A 36 22.81 -14.19 19.19
N LEU A 37 21.71 -14.91 18.92
CA LEU A 37 21.75 -16.36 18.94
C LEU A 37 22.87 -16.76 17.97
N PRO A 38 23.75 -17.70 18.36
CA PRO A 38 24.75 -18.21 17.44
C PRO A 38 23.99 -18.85 16.28
N VAL A 39 23.94 -18.14 15.16
CA VAL A 39 23.47 -18.70 13.90
C VAL A 39 24.64 -19.43 13.28
N ASP A 40 24.43 -20.70 12.96
CA ASP A 40 25.38 -21.48 12.19
C ASP A 40 25.27 -21.03 10.72
N LEU A 41 26.33 -20.39 10.23
CA LEU A 41 26.41 -19.94 8.84
C LEU A 41 26.71 -21.16 7.99
N VAL A 42 25.67 -21.81 7.47
CA VAL A 42 25.84 -22.91 6.53
C VAL A 42 26.41 -22.38 5.21
N PRO A 43 27.56 -22.89 4.74
CA PRO A 43 28.15 -22.49 3.47
C PRO A 43 27.19 -22.77 2.31
N ILE A 44 26.66 -21.71 1.69
CA ILE A 44 25.82 -21.84 0.48
C ILE A 44 26.65 -22.26 -0.74
N GLU A 45 27.97 -22.21 -0.65
CA GLU A 45 28.88 -22.71 -1.67
C GLU A 45 28.64 -24.20 -1.92
N GLU A 46 28.33 -24.99 -0.90
CA GLU A 46 28.05 -26.42 -1.06
C GLU A 46 26.70 -26.69 -1.74
N PHE A 47 25.69 -25.84 -1.51
CA PHE A 47 24.36 -25.99 -2.11
C PHE A 47 24.26 -25.42 -3.54
N SER A 48 25.08 -24.42 -3.88
CA SER A 48 25.07 -23.78 -5.21
C SER A 48 26.06 -24.43 -6.20
N GLN A 49 27.05 -25.17 -5.70
CA GLN A 49 28.01 -25.88 -6.55
C GLN A 49 27.40 -27.05 -7.32
N ILE A 50 26.23 -27.57 -6.94
CA ILE A 50 25.54 -28.64 -7.69
C ILE A 50 25.22 -28.20 -9.13
N GLN A 51 25.07 -26.89 -9.38
CA GLN A 51 24.88 -26.34 -10.73
C GLN A 51 26.19 -25.93 -11.43
N GLN A 52 27.27 -25.71 -10.67
CA GLN A 52 28.59 -25.43 -11.23
C GLN A 52 29.31 -26.76 -11.44
N GLY A 53 29.07 -27.38 -12.59
CA GLY A 53 29.78 -28.62 -12.96
C GLY A 53 31.30 -28.52 -12.78
N ASP A 54 31.97 -29.67 -12.63
CA ASP A 54 33.41 -29.74 -12.40
C ASP A 54 34.20 -28.99 -13.51
N LYS A 55 34.96 -27.96 -13.11
CA LYS A 55 35.79 -27.14 -14.01
C LYS A 55 36.92 -27.93 -14.67
N ASN A 56 37.28 -29.08 -14.10
CA ASN A 56 38.30 -29.99 -14.61
C ASN A 56 37.70 -31.29 -15.16
N ALA A 57 36.39 -31.32 -15.44
CA ALA A 57 35.72 -32.52 -15.94
C ALA A 57 36.46 -33.09 -17.17
N PRO A 58 36.65 -34.43 -17.23
CA PRO A 58 37.28 -35.06 -18.37
C PRO A 58 36.47 -34.76 -19.63
N LYS A 59 37.16 -34.40 -20.71
CA LYS A 59 36.52 -34.20 -22.02
C LYS A 59 35.86 -35.51 -22.42
N ALA A 60 34.57 -35.47 -22.73
CA ALA A 60 33.84 -36.65 -23.19
C ALA A 60 34.57 -37.30 -24.38
N GLU A 61 34.76 -38.62 -24.35
CA GLU A 61 35.47 -39.37 -25.41
C GLU A 61 34.82 -39.20 -26.79
N ARG A 62 33.51 -38.93 -26.81
CA ARG A 62 32.74 -38.61 -27.99
C ARG A 62 32.20 -37.20 -27.86
N ALA A 63 32.54 -36.32 -28.81
CA ALA A 63 31.96 -34.99 -28.86
C ALA A 63 30.43 -35.08 -29.01
N ALA A 64 29.72 -34.04 -28.54
CA ALA A 64 28.32 -33.87 -28.88
C ALA A 64 28.17 -33.94 -30.42
N PRO A 65 27.14 -34.64 -30.95
CA PRO A 65 26.95 -34.79 -32.39
C PRO A 65 26.96 -33.46 -33.16
N VAL A 66 26.57 -32.38 -32.49
CA VAL A 66 26.72 -31.00 -32.95
C VAL A 66 27.41 -30.20 -31.84
N PRO A 67 28.57 -29.58 -32.10
CA PRO A 67 29.19 -28.64 -31.16
C PRO A 67 28.23 -27.49 -30.86
N THR A 68 28.12 -27.10 -29.60
CA THR A 68 27.38 -25.89 -29.24
C THR A 68 28.09 -24.66 -29.79
N THR A 69 27.34 -23.77 -30.42
CA THR A 69 27.86 -22.49 -30.90
C THR A 69 27.55 -21.41 -29.88
N ARG A 70 28.51 -20.51 -29.65
CA ARG A 70 28.29 -19.31 -28.86
C ARG A 70 27.54 -18.28 -29.74
N PRO A 71 26.51 -17.59 -29.22
CA PRO A 71 25.89 -16.48 -29.94
C PRO A 71 26.87 -15.32 -30.11
N ASP A 72 26.79 -14.63 -31.24
CA ASP A 72 27.58 -13.43 -31.51
C ASP A 72 27.16 -12.29 -30.56
N PRO A 73 28.12 -11.56 -29.96
CA PRO A 73 27.79 -10.42 -29.11
C PRO A 73 27.20 -9.27 -29.94
N VAL A 74 26.14 -8.65 -29.44
CA VAL A 74 25.58 -7.42 -30.02
C VAL A 74 26.50 -6.23 -29.67
N GLU A 75 26.94 -5.48 -30.67
CA GLU A 75 27.78 -4.29 -30.46
C GLU A 75 27.01 -3.21 -29.67
N ASN A 76 27.63 -2.64 -28.64
CA ASN A 76 27.05 -1.62 -27.75
C ASN A 76 25.77 -2.06 -27.01
N ALA A 77 25.67 -3.33 -26.61
CA ALA A 77 24.60 -3.79 -25.73
C ALA A 77 24.68 -3.12 -24.34
N GLU A 78 23.59 -2.46 -23.92
CA GLU A 78 23.47 -1.87 -22.58
C GLU A 78 22.73 -2.81 -21.60
N ASN A 79 21.76 -3.60 -22.09
CA ASN A 79 21.01 -4.55 -21.28
C ASN A 79 21.35 -6.02 -21.59
N PHE A 80 21.20 -6.90 -20.60
CA PHE A 80 21.35 -8.35 -20.75
C PHE A 80 20.08 -8.98 -21.36
N GLY A 81 20.26 -10.00 -22.20
CA GLY A 81 19.18 -10.79 -22.80
C GLY A 81 19.46 -11.15 -24.26
N ASP A 82 18.63 -12.03 -24.83
CA ASP A 82 18.79 -12.54 -26.20
C ASP A 82 18.03 -11.68 -27.24
N ASN A 83 17.96 -10.37 -27.01
CA ASN A 83 17.27 -9.45 -27.91
C ASN A 83 18.23 -8.93 -28.99
N ASN A 84 17.74 -8.84 -30.24
CA ASN A 84 18.52 -8.28 -31.35
C ASN A 84 18.82 -6.77 -31.19
N VAL A 85 18.02 -6.06 -30.39
CA VAL A 85 18.17 -4.63 -30.12
C VAL A 85 17.92 -4.36 -28.63
N ASP A 86 18.62 -3.36 -28.11
CA ASP A 86 18.50 -2.93 -26.72
C ASP A 86 17.16 -2.23 -26.45
N ILE A 87 16.33 -2.80 -25.58
CA ILE A 87 15.03 -2.23 -25.23
C ILE A 87 15.20 -1.34 -23.99
N LYS A 88 14.87 -0.05 -24.10
CA LYS A 88 15.08 0.94 -23.03
C LYS A 88 14.22 0.74 -21.77
N ALA A 89 13.10 0.04 -21.88
CA ALA A 89 12.26 -0.29 -20.74
C ALA A 89 11.44 -1.57 -21.03
N PRO A 90 11.17 -2.40 -20.01
CA PRO A 90 10.23 -3.50 -20.17
C PRO A 90 8.83 -2.97 -20.57
N PRO A 91 8.06 -3.71 -21.36
CA PRO A 91 6.71 -3.30 -21.72
C PRO A 91 5.88 -3.10 -20.44
N THR A 92 5.17 -1.97 -20.35
CA THR A 92 4.28 -1.71 -19.22
C THR A 92 3.16 -2.76 -19.23
N PRO A 93 2.94 -3.49 -18.11
CA PRO A 93 1.85 -4.44 -18.05
C PRO A 93 0.51 -3.73 -18.26
N THR A 94 -0.36 -4.32 -19.08
CA THR A 94 -1.72 -3.80 -19.27
C THR A 94 -2.48 -3.90 -17.95
N ALA A 95 -3.22 -2.83 -17.60
CA ALA A 95 -4.07 -2.85 -16.42
C ALA A 95 -5.14 -3.94 -16.58
N LYS A 96 -5.37 -4.71 -15.51
CA LYS A 96 -6.51 -5.63 -15.45
C LYS A 96 -7.80 -4.81 -15.59
N PRO A 97 -8.79 -5.24 -16.40
CA PRO A 97 -10.10 -4.60 -16.42
C PRO A 97 -10.67 -4.52 -15.00
N SER A 98 -11.17 -3.35 -14.60
CA SER A 98 -11.84 -3.18 -13.31
C SER A 98 -13.24 -3.76 -13.38
N ASP A 99 -13.54 -4.75 -12.54
CA ASP A 99 -14.90 -5.24 -12.30
C ASP A 99 -15.65 -4.19 -11.47
N ASN A 100 -16.10 -3.11 -12.12
CA ASN A 100 -16.91 -2.10 -11.46
C ASN A 100 -18.38 -2.45 -11.66
N GLU A 101 -18.93 -3.26 -10.77
CA GLU A 101 -20.38 -3.38 -10.66
C GLU A 101 -20.93 -2.12 -9.98
N SER A 102 -21.53 -1.25 -10.79
CA SER A 102 -22.29 -0.12 -10.27
C SER A 102 -23.52 -0.65 -9.55
N ALA A 103 -23.55 -0.56 -8.22
CA ALA A 103 -24.80 -0.69 -7.48
C ALA A 103 -25.77 0.37 -8.01
N ALA A 104 -26.98 -0.05 -8.39
CA ALA A 104 -28.02 0.87 -8.84
C ALA A 104 -28.30 1.89 -7.74
N ALA A 105 -28.36 3.18 -8.11
CA ALA A 105 -28.75 4.22 -7.17
C ALA A 105 -30.15 3.91 -6.59
N PRO A 106 -30.40 4.17 -5.30
CA PRO A 106 -31.71 3.97 -4.72
C PRO A 106 -32.76 4.78 -5.48
N ALA A 107 -33.96 4.24 -5.61
CA ALA A 107 -35.06 4.90 -6.32
C ALA A 107 -35.29 6.31 -5.76
N LYS A 108 -35.45 7.27 -6.67
CA LYS A 108 -35.71 8.67 -6.32
C LYS A 108 -37.01 8.75 -5.51
N GLN A 109 -36.95 9.21 -4.26
CA GLN A 109 -38.17 9.49 -3.49
C GLN A 109 -38.87 10.71 -4.11
N GLU A 110 -40.13 10.52 -4.55
CA GLU A 110 -40.94 11.57 -5.19
C GLU A 110 -41.41 12.64 -4.22
N THR A 111 -41.50 12.31 -2.93
CA THR A 111 -41.93 13.23 -1.87
C THR A 111 -40.75 13.58 -0.97
N PRO A 112 -40.54 14.88 -0.67
CA PRO A 112 -39.57 15.30 0.34
C PRO A 112 -39.88 14.62 1.67
N ALA A 113 -38.84 14.23 2.41
CA ALA A 113 -39.00 13.77 3.79
C ALA A 113 -39.77 14.83 4.60
N PRO A 114 -40.65 14.44 5.55
CA PRO A 114 -41.39 15.39 6.36
C PRO A 114 -40.41 16.34 7.05
N VAL A 115 -40.64 17.64 6.92
CA VAL A 115 -39.88 18.65 7.67
C VAL A 115 -40.24 18.46 9.13
N VAL A 116 -39.25 18.09 9.95
CA VAL A 116 -39.40 18.08 11.41
C VAL A 116 -39.48 19.53 11.86
N ASP A 117 -40.60 19.90 12.48
CA ASP A 117 -40.85 21.25 12.97
C ASP A 117 -40.08 21.46 14.29
N ASP A 118 -38.98 22.22 14.26
CA ASP A 118 -38.13 22.50 15.43
C ASP A 118 -38.75 23.52 16.39
N LYS A 119 -40.02 23.90 16.19
CA LYS A 119 -40.69 24.84 17.08
C LYS A 119 -41.12 24.13 18.37
N PRO A 120 -40.73 24.61 19.56
CA PRO A 120 -41.27 24.09 20.81
C PRO A 120 -42.79 24.22 20.78
N THR A 121 -43.50 23.10 20.81
CA THR A 121 -44.94 23.10 21.08
C THR A 121 -45.13 23.72 22.45
N ALA A 122 -45.73 24.91 22.51
CA ALA A 122 -46.15 25.53 23.75
C ALA A 122 -47.12 24.57 24.43
N SER A 123 -46.66 23.92 25.51
CA SER A 123 -47.49 23.10 26.37
C SER A 123 -48.60 23.98 26.93
N THR A 124 -49.81 23.86 26.37
CA THR A 124 -50.99 24.52 26.93
C THR A 124 -51.29 23.86 28.28
N GLU A 125 -51.14 24.66 29.31
CA GLU A 125 -51.59 24.42 30.67
C GLU A 125 -53.09 24.04 30.71
N ILE A 126 -53.39 23.02 31.52
CA ILE A 126 -54.62 22.81 32.29
C ILE A 126 -55.84 22.22 31.54
N ALA A 127 -56.06 20.92 31.75
CA ALA A 127 -57.39 20.41 32.08
C ALA A 127 -57.35 19.92 33.53
N LYS A 128 -58.10 20.62 34.38
CA LYS A 128 -58.34 20.34 35.79
C LYS A 128 -59.19 19.07 35.85
N GLU A 129 -58.65 17.96 36.37
CA GLU A 129 -59.47 16.81 36.74
C GLU A 129 -59.49 16.69 38.25
N ASP A 130 -60.68 16.93 38.79
CA ASP A 130 -61.09 16.76 40.18
C ASP A 130 -61.08 15.26 40.49
N THR A 131 -60.22 14.82 41.41
CA THR A 131 -60.28 13.45 41.94
C THR A 131 -60.24 13.51 43.45
N ALA A 132 -61.35 13.06 44.04
CA ALA A 132 -61.64 13.03 45.47
C ALA A 132 -60.56 12.33 46.32
N PRO A 133 -60.40 12.70 47.60
CA PRO A 133 -59.36 12.11 48.45
C PRO A 133 -59.68 10.65 48.81
N PRO A 134 -58.69 9.74 48.78
CA PRO A 134 -58.84 8.41 49.35
C PRO A 134 -58.83 8.45 50.90
N PRO A 135 -59.41 7.44 51.58
CA PRO A 135 -59.67 7.46 53.03
C PRO A 135 -58.38 7.37 53.86
N GLN A 136 -58.39 7.98 55.04
CA GLN A 136 -57.31 7.87 56.03
C GLN A 136 -57.25 6.44 56.59
N GLU A 137 -56.08 5.80 56.53
CA GLU A 137 -55.79 4.58 57.29
C GLU A 137 -55.56 4.93 58.77
N VAL A 138 -56.11 4.11 59.67
CA VAL A 138 -55.86 4.05 61.12
C VAL A 138 -55.09 2.79 61.46
#